data_AF-A0A2V5W633-F1
#
_entry.id   AF-A0A2V5W633-F1
#
_cell.length_a   1.000
_cell.length_b   1.000
_cell.length_c   1.000
_cell.angle_alpha   90.00
_cell.angle_beta   90.00
_cell.angle_gamma   90.00
#
_symmetry.space_group_name_H-M   'P 1'
#
loop_
_entity.id
_entity.type
_entity.pdbx_description
1 polymer ?
#
loop_
_entity_poly.entity_id
_entity_poly.type
_entity_poly.pdbx_seq_one_letter_code
_entity_poly.pdbx_strand_id
1 'polypeptide(L)'
;MTKFDLRLKDCVEGMASLPEGGVDLVVTSPPYNLGVRYRKYSDRLDRQSYLNWCATWATGIRRVLKPTGSFFLNIGSAPSNPMLPHEIVFQLRDLFVLQNTIHWIKSIAIDNRTFGHFKPISSKRFLND
;
A
#
# COMPACT_ATOMS: atom_id res chain seq x y z
N MET A 1 -26.20 -9.80 -11.99
CA MET A 1 -26.42 -9.23 -10.63
C MET A 1 -25.09 -9.25 -9.90
N THR A 2 -24.65 -8.11 -9.35
CA THR A 2 -23.40 -8.01 -8.59
C THR A 2 -23.55 -8.69 -7.23
N LYS A 3 -22.52 -9.42 -6.79
CA LYS A 3 -22.46 -10.04 -5.45
C LYS A 3 -21.30 -9.44 -4.66
N PHE A 4 -21.53 -9.23 -3.37
CA PHE A 4 -20.50 -8.74 -2.45
C PHE A 4 -20.29 -9.79 -1.35
N ASP A 5 -19.03 -10.10 -1.04
CA ASP A 5 -18.61 -10.97 0.06
C ASP A 5 -17.64 -10.19 0.95
N LEU A 6 -18.04 -9.92 2.19
CA LEU A 6 -17.28 -9.16 3.16
C LEU A 6 -16.93 -10.08 4.33
N ARG A 7 -15.64 -10.18 4.66
CA ARG A 7 -15.13 -11.09 5.68
C ARG A 7 -14.30 -10.32 6.70
N LEU A 8 -14.68 -10.42 7.98
CA LEU A 8 -13.89 -9.89 9.10
C LEU A 8 -12.80 -10.92 9.48
N LYS A 9 -11.61 -10.80 8.88
CA LYS A 9 -10.47 -11.70 9.13
C LYS A 9 -9.13 -10.97 8.98
N ASP A 10 -8.06 -11.58 9.47
CA ASP A 10 -6.71 -11.24 9.00
C ASP A 10 -6.61 -11.48 7.48
N CYS A 11 -5.91 -10.60 6.78
CA CYS A 11 -5.87 -10.66 5.31
C CYS A 11 -5.06 -11.86 4.79
N VAL A 12 -4.01 -12.28 5.50
CA VAL A 12 -3.19 -13.43 5.10
C VAL A 12 -4.00 -14.72 5.29
N GLU A 13 -4.65 -14.89 6.43
CA GLU A 13 -5.56 -16.01 6.68
C GLU A 13 -6.77 -16.00 5.72
N GLY A 14 -7.34 -14.82 5.49
CA GLY A 14 -8.46 -14.62 4.57
C GLY A 14 -8.09 -15.05 3.16
N MET A 15 -6.95 -14.59 2.65
CA MET A 15 -6.44 -14.99 1.34
C MET A 15 -6.10 -16.47 1.29
N ALA A 16 -5.55 -17.08 2.34
CA ALA A 16 -5.26 -18.52 2.38
C ALA A 16 -6.52 -19.39 2.17
N SER A 17 -7.69 -18.91 2.58
CA SER A 17 -8.97 -19.61 2.37
C SER A 17 -9.56 -19.49 0.95
N LEU A 18 -8.97 -18.66 0.08
CA LEU A 18 -9.44 -18.47 -1.29
C LEU A 18 -8.79 -19.49 -2.25
N PRO A 19 -9.47 -19.86 -3.35
CA PRO A 19 -8.86 -20.68 -4.39
C PRO A 19 -7.64 -19.98 -5.01
N GLU A 20 -6.66 -20.79 -5.39
CA GLU A 20 -5.53 -20.32 -6.20
C GLU A 20 -6.00 -19.87 -7.58
N GLY A 21 -5.42 -18.81 -8.14
CA GLY A 21 -5.77 -18.33 -9.48
C GLY A 21 -7.24 -17.91 -9.65
N GLY A 22 -7.93 -17.57 -8.58
CA GLY A 22 -9.35 -17.21 -8.60
C GLY A 22 -9.64 -15.72 -8.79
N VAL A 23 -8.65 -14.85 -8.59
CA VAL A 23 -8.83 -13.39 -8.51
C VAL A 23 -8.26 -12.69 -9.74
N ASP A 24 -9.06 -11.85 -10.39
CA ASP A 24 -8.63 -11.05 -11.55
C ASP A 24 -7.88 -9.77 -11.15
N LEU A 25 -8.29 -9.15 -10.05
CA LEU A 25 -7.79 -7.85 -9.63
C LEU A 25 -7.70 -7.78 -8.10
N VAL A 26 -6.54 -7.37 -7.59
CA VAL A 26 -6.37 -6.98 -6.20
C VAL A 26 -6.06 -5.49 -6.14
N VAL A 27 -6.84 -4.75 -5.37
CA VAL A 27 -6.60 -3.33 -5.07
C VAL A 27 -6.46 -3.21 -3.57
N THR A 28 -5.34 -2.68 -3.09
CA THR A 28 -5.10 -2.55 -1.65
C THR A 28 -4.32 -1.30 -1.28
N SER A 29 -4.46 -0.94 0.00
CA SER A 29 -3.76 0.16 0.65
C SER A 29 -3.43 -0.30 2.07
N PRO A 30 -2.34 -1.05 2.27
CA PRO A 30 -2.01 -1.61 3.58
C PRO A 30 -1.71 -0.49 4.58
N PRO A 31 -1.66 -0.77 5.90
CA PRO A 31 -1.02 0.13 6.87
C PRO A 31 0.38 0.55 6.40
N TYR A 32 0.68 1.85 6.44
CA TYR A 32 1.91 2.44 5.88
C TYR A 32 3.07 2.53 6.89
N ASN A 33 2.92 1.97 8.10
CA ASN A 33 3.91 2.06 9.18
C ASN A 33 4.27 3.51 9.54
N LEU A 34 3.25 4.37 9.63
CA LEU A 34 3.36 5.80 9.92
C LEU A 34 3.11 6.13 11.40
N GLY A 35 2.94 5.10 12.24
CA GLY A 35 2.62 5.26 13.65
C GLY A 35 1.17 5.64 13.92
N VAL A 36 0.26 5.34 12.99
CA VAL A 36 -1.19 5.56 13.19
C VAL A 36 -1.67 4.73 14.38
N ARG A 37 -2.42 5.38 15.29
CA ARG A 37 -2.97 4.71 16.48
C ARG A 37 -4.23 3.93 16.12
N TYR A 38 -4.07 2.70 15.65
CA TYR A 38 -5.16 1.75 15.54
C TYR A 38 -5.46 1.11 16.90
N ARG A 39 -6.71 0.66 17.11
CA ARG A 39 -7.12 0.02 18.36
C ARG A 39 -6.42 -1.31 18.64
N LYS A 40 -6.13 -2.10 17.60
CA LYS A 40 -5.63 -3.48 17.71
C LYS A 40 -4.31 -3.74 16.97
N TYR A 41 -3.82 -2.79 16.17
CA TYR A 41 -2.65 -2.96 15.32
C TYR A 41 -1.58 -1.92 15.66
N SER A 42 -0.34 -2.36 15.80
CA SER A 42 0.81 -1.47 15.98
C SER A 42 1.38 -1.10 14.62
N ASP A 43 1.17 0.15 14.20
CA ASP A 43 1.71 0.70 12.96
C ASP A 43 3.14 1.24 13.14
N ARG A 44 3.96 0.51 13.92
CA ARG A 44 5.32 0.86 14.34
C ARG A 44 6.25 -0.34 14.35
N LEU A 45 6.21 -1.15 13.31
CA LEU A 45 7.18 -2.21 13.11
C LEU A 45 8.54 -1.58 12.74
N ASP A 46 9.63 -2.26 13.11
CA ASP A 46 10.93 -1.92 12.55
C ASP A 46 10.92 -2.14 11.02
N ARG A 47 11.89 -1.53 10.34
CA ARG A 47 11.92 -1.50 8.87
C ARG A 47 11.88 -2.90 8.26
N GLN A 48 12.73 -3.80 8.72
CA GLN A 48 12.87 -5.11 8.11
C GLN A 48 11.65 -5.97 8.41
N SER A 49 11.13 -5.94 9.63
CA SER A 49 9.89 -6.64 9.98
C SER A 49 8.70 -6.17 9.15
N TYR A 50 8.61 -4.86 8.87
CA TYR A 50 7.55 -4.32 8.01
C TYR A 50 7.69 -4.78 6.56
N LEU A 51 8.91 -4.78 6.00
CA LEU A 51 9.17 -5.28 4.64
C LEU A 51 8.88 -6.79 4.53
N ASN A 52 9.28 -7.57 5.53
CA ASN A 52 9.00 -9.00 5.60
C ASN A 52 7.49 -9.25 5.68
N TRP A 53 6.77 -8.48 6.50
CA TRP A 53 5.31 -8.54 6.56
C TRP A 53 4.66 -8.19 5.21
N CYS A 54 5.23 -7.23 4.47
CA CYS A 54 4.81 -6.92 3.11
C CYS A 54 4.96 -8.11 2.16
N ALA A 55 6.11 -8.79 2.21
CA ALA A 55 6.34 -10.00 1.43
C ALA A 55 5.33 -11.12 1.78
N THR A 56 4.95 -11.27 3.04
CA THR A 56 3.98 -12.28 3.49
C THR A 56 2.61 -12.11 2.82
N TRP A 57 1.99 -10.92 2.92
CA TRP A 57 0.69 -10.73 2.27
C TRP A 57 0.80 -10.68 0.75
N ALA A 58 1.92 -10.19 0.21
CA ALA A 58 2.15 -10.15 -1.24
C ALA A 58 2.24 -11.55 -1.85
N THR A 59 2.83 -12.52 -1.13
CA THR A 59 2.86 -13.93 -1.53
C THR A 59 1.45 -14.51 -1.59
N GLY A 60 0.60 -14.17 -0.61
CA GLY A 60 -0.82 -14.52 -0.63
C GLY A 60 -1.56 -13.97 -1.84
N ILE A 61 -1.32 -12.69 -2.17
CA ILE A 61 -1.86 -12.03 -3.37
C ILE A 61 -1.42 -12.76 -4.64
N ARG A 62 -0.12 -13.07 -4.76
CA ARG A 62 0.43 -13.73 -5.95
C ARG A 62 -0.20 -15.11 -6.20
N ARG A 63 -0.52 -15.84 -5.14
CA ARG A 63 -1.20 -17.15 -5.20
C ARG A 63 -2.65 -17.02 -5.64
N VAL A 64 -3.42 -16.09 -5.07
CA VAL A 64 -4.85 -15.97 -5.40
C VAL A 64 -5.09 -15.31 -6.76
N LEU A 65 -4.15 -14.51 -7.25
CA LEU A 65 -4.23 -13.89 -8.56
C LEU A 65 -4.12 -14.91 -9.69
N LYS A 66 -4.96 -14.74 -10.72
CA LYS A 66 -4.78 -15.39 -12.01
C LYS A 66 -3.42 -15.04 -12.62
N PRO A 67 -2.86 -15.88 -13.52
CA PRO A 67 -1.66 -15.52 -14.29
C PRO A 67 -1.80 -14.22 -15.09
N THR A 68 -3.03 -13.85 -15.49
CA THR A 68 -3.37 -12.61 -16.20
C THR A 68 -3.90 -11.51 -15.27
N GLY A 69 -3.92 -11.75 -13.96
CA GLY A 69 -4.47 -10.82 -12.98
C GLY A 69 -3.56 -9.63 -12.72
N SER A 70 -4.14 -8.55 -12.18
CA SER A 70 -3.42 -7.32 -11.86
C SER A 70 -3.44 -6.99 -10.37
N PHE A 71 -2.37 -6.36 -9.90
CA PHE A 71 -2.21 -5.91 -8.52
C PHE A 71 -1.96 -4.41 -8.46
N PHE A 72 -2.86 -3.67 -7.80
CA PHE A 72 -2.75 -2.24 -7.55
C PHE A 72 -2.44 -2.00 -6.07
N LEU A 73 -1.21 -1.59 -5.79
CA LEU A 73 -0.74 -1.21 -4.46
C LEU A 73 -0.75 0.31 -4.32
N ASN A 74 -1.61 0.82 -3.46
CA ASN A 74 -1.56 2.22 -3.03
C ASN A 74 -0.74 2.34 -1.75
N ILE A 75 0.37 3.05 -1.82
CA ILE A 75 1.21 3.33 -0.66
C ILE A 75 1.69 4.79 -0.68
N GLY A 76 1.70 5.41 0.49
CA GLY A 76 2.27 6.74 0.70
C GLY A 76 3.60 6.67 1.44
N SER A 77 4.40 7.71 1.31
CA SER A 77 5.56 7.97 2.15
C SER A 77 5.25 9.04 3.18
N ALA A 78 5.93 8.99 4.34
CA ALA A 78 6.10 10.18 5.16
C ALA A 78 7.32 10.97 4.66
N PRO A 79 7.36 12.30 4.83
CA PRO A 79 8.56 13.08 4.54
C PRO A 79 9.80 12.58 5.31
N SER A 80 9.62 12.11 6.55
CA SER A 80 10.68 11.48 7.36
C SER A 80 11.09 10.08 6.88
N ASN A 81 10.35 9.48 5.95
CA ASN A 81 10.59 8.15 5.42
C ASN A 81 10.22 8.06 3.92
N PRO A 82 10.94 8.78 3.05
CA PRO A 82 10.58 8.90 1.63
C PRO A 82 10.84 7.61 0.84
N MET A 83 11.76 6.77 1.31
CA MET A 83 12.19 5.56 0.59
C MET A 83 11.25 4.36 0.73
N LEU A 84 10.34 4.39 1.70
CA LEU A 84 9.51 3.23 2.05
C LEU A 84 8.72 2.64 0.87
N PRO A 85 8.03 3.44 0.02
CA PRO A 85 7.35 2.90 -1.17
C PRO A 85 8.30 2.14 -2.10
N HIS A 86 9.50 2.69 -2.32
CA HIS A 86 10.50 2.10 -3.21
C HIS A 86 11.05 0.79 -2.65
N GLU A 87 11.33 0.74 -1.34
CA GLU A 87 11.80 -0.48 -0.68
C GLU A 87 10.76 -1.60 -0.75
N ILE A 88 9.47 -1.28 -0.63
CA ILE A 88 8.41 -2.27 -0.83
C ILE A 88 8.39 -2.76 -2.28
N VAL A 89 8.45 -1.87 -3.26
CA VAL A 89 8.52 -2.28 -4.67
C VAL A 89 9.71 -3.23 -4.91
N PHE A 90 10.88 -2.91 -4.35
CA PHE A 90 12.04 -3.79 -4.44
C PHE A 90 11.85 -5.12 -3.69
N GLN A 91 11.24 -5.11 -2.52
CA GLN A 91 10.93 -6.32 -1.75
C GLN A 91 9.99 -7.27 -2.52
N LEU A 92 9.10 -6.71 -3.35
CA LEU A 92 8.08 -7.46 -4.08
C LEU A 92 8.48 -7.83 -5.53
N ARG A 93 9.68 -7.43 -5.98
CA ARG A 93 10.13 -7.57 -7.38
C ARG A 93 10.25 -9.01 -7.88
N ASP A 94 10.46 -9.96 -6.97
CA ASP A 94 10.56 -11.38 -7.32
C ASP A 94 9.17 -12.04 -7.44
N LEU A 95 8.11 -11.36 -6.97
CA LEU A 95 6.72 -11.82 -7.05
C LEU A 95 5.95 -11.17 -8.19
N PHE A 96 6.26 -9.90 -8.52
CA PHE A 96 5.51 -9.08 -9.47
C PHE A 96 6.41 -8.26 -10.38
N VAL A 97 5.93 -8.01 -11.60
CA VAL A 97 6.56 -7.10 -12.56
C VAL A 97 5.86 -5.75 -12.50
N LEU A 98 6.60 -4.70 -12.15
CA LEU A 98 6.07 -3.33 -12.12
C LEU A 98 5.67 -2.89 -13.54
N GLN A 99 4.39 -2.56 -13.74
CA GLN A 99 3.88 -2.06 -15.01
C GLN A 99 3.85 -0.53 -15.06
N ASN A 100 3.36 0.11 -14.00
CA ASN A 100 3.21 1.56 -13.93
C ASN A 100 3.42 2.07 -12.51
N THR A 101 3.93 3.28 -12.41
CA THR A 101 3.90 4.09 -11.19
C THR A 101 2.84 5.17 -11.38
N ILE A 102 1.77 5.12 -10.58
CA ILE A 102 0.67 6.07 -10.63
C ILE A 102 0.79 7.03 -9.44
N HIS A 103 0.91 8.33 -9.72
CA HIS A 103 1.00 9.35 -8.67
C HIS A 103 -0.38 9.90 -8.33
N TRP A 104 -0.81 9.67 -7.08
CA TRP A 104 -2.01 10.30 -6.55
C TRP A 104 -1.70 11.69 -6.01
N ILE A 105 -1.77 12.69 -6.88
CA ILE A 105 -1.57 14.10 -6.53
C ILE A 105 -2.83 14.66 -5.88
N LYS A 106 -2.77 14.93 -4.56
CA LYS A 106 -3.92 15.40 -3.77
C LYS A 106 -4.11 16.91 -3.79
N SER A 107 -3.03 17.63 -4.05
CA SER A 107 -3.04 19.08 -4.21
C SER A 107 -1.90 19.54 -5.11
N ILE A 108 -2.08 20.69 -5.73
CA ILE A 108 -1.06 21.40 -6.52
C ILE A 108 -1.01 22.86 -6.06
N ALA A 109 0.17 23.47 -6.12
CA ALA A 109 0.34 24.91 -5.88
C ALA A 109 0.71 25.62 -7.19
N ILE A 110 0.01 26.72 -7.48
CA ILE A 110 0.23 27.57 -8.65
C ILE A 110 0.16 29.02 -8.16
N ASP A 111 1.20 29.82 -8.43
CA ASP A 111 1.25 31.25 -8.11
C ASP A 111 0.80 31.56 -6.67
N ASN A 112 1.36 30.85 -5.68
CA ASN A 112 1.05 30.91 -4.25
C ASN A 112 -0.39 30.51 -3.86
N ARG A 113 -1.12 29.82 -4.72
CA ARG A 113 -2.45 29.27 -4.42
C ARG A 113 -2.44 27.75 -4.50
N THR A 114 -2.90 27.10 -3.44
CA THR A 114 -3.04 25.65 -3.38
C THR A 114 -4.45 25.22 -3.79
N PHE A 115 -4.55 24.28 -4.71
CA PHE A 115 -5.78 23.62 -5.12
C PHE A 115 -5.76 22.17 -4.66
N GLY A 116 -6.85 21.69 -4.06
CA GLY A 116 -6.98 20.30 -3.58
C GLY A 116 -6.89 20.14 -2.06
N HIS A 117 -6.83 18.89 -1.59
CA HIS A 117 -6.78 18.57 -0.17
C HIS A 117 -5.33 18.35 0.28
N PHE A 118 -4.75 19.35 0.92
CA PHE A 118 -3.42 19.30 1.48
C PHE A 118 -3.47 19.00 2.99
N LYS A 119 -2.63 18.07 3.45
CA LYS A 119 -2.32 17.93 4.88
C LYS A 119 -1.05 18.71 5.17
N PRO A 120 -1.08 19.74 6.04
CA PRO A 120 0.10 20.52 6.36
C PRO A 120 1.23 19.63 6.85
N ILE A 121 2.39 19.69 6.20
CA ILE A 121 3.62 19.10 6.72
C ILE A 121 4.21 20.12 7.69
N SER A 122 4.11 19.89 9.00
CA SER A 122 4.75 20.76 9.99
C SER A 122 6.24 20.40 10.13
N SER A 123 7.06 20.75 9.15
CA SER A 123 8.51 20.50 9.19
C SER A 123 9.31 21.64 8.58
N LYS A 124 10.41 21.99 9.25
CA LYS A 124 11.42 22.94 8.74
C LYS A 124 12.35 22.34 7.67
N ARG A 125 12.28 21.02 7.45
CA ARG A 125 13.20 20.29 6.56
C ARG A 125 12.63 19.97 5.18
N PHE A 126 11.32 20.08 4.99
CA PHE A 126 10.66 19.69 3.74
C PHE A 126 10.02 20.91 3.09
N LEU A 127 9.98 20.91 1.76
CA LEU A 127 9.27 21.92 0.98
C LEU A 127 7.78 21.83 1.34
N ASN A 128 7.19 22.97 1.68
CA ASN A 128 5.80 23.08 2.15
C ASN A 128 4.88 23.73 1.12
N ASP A 129 5.39 23.96 -0.09
CA ASP A 129 4.70 24.65 -1.19
C ASP A 129 4.09 23.64 -2.17
#